data_AF-A0A2V9ZVM0-F1
#
_entry.id   AF-A0A2V9ZVM0-F1
#
_cell.length_a   1.000
_cell.length_b   1.000
_cell.length_c   1.000
_cell.angle_alpha   90.00
_cell.angle_beta   90.00
_cell.angle_gamma   90.00
#
_symmetry.space_group_name_H-M   'P 1'
#
loop_
_entity.id
_entity.type
_entity.pdbx_description
1 polymer ?
#
loop_
_entity_poly.entity_id
_entity_poly.type
_entity_poly.pdbx_seq_one_letter_code
_entity_poly.pdbx_strand_id
1 'polypeptide(L)' 'MADYKREHWVELYKAALLELDDNNLASCIERASLAVQQRLQELIGKGGNNEEERQALADAAWALRALSKPERVSARKT' A
#
# COMPACT_ATOMS: atom_id res chain seq x y z
N MET A 1 -6.92 20.18 3.03
CA MET A 1 -7.24 18.88 2.41
C MET A 1 -5.93 18.16 2.26
N ALA A 2 -5.84 16.88 2.63
CA ALA A 2 -4.55 16.21 2.60
C ALA A 2 -4.11 15.93 1.16
N ASP A 3 -3.13 16.69 0.69
CA ASP A 3 -2.64 16.70 -0.69
C ASP A 3 -1.88 15.41 -1.08
N TYR A 4 -1.64 14.51 -0.12
CA TYR A 4 -0.90 13.26 -0.34
C TYR A 4 -1.56 12.29 -1.32
N LYS A 5 -2.85 12.47 -1.65
CA LYS A 5 -3.59 11.59 -2.55
C LYS A 5 -3.05 11.58 -4.00
N ARG A 6 -2.19 12.54 -4.34
CA ARG A 6 -1.50 12.65 -5.63
C ARG A 6 -0.07 12.10 -5.58
N GLU A 7 0.38 11.64 -4.43
CA GLU A 7 1.73 11.07 -4.29
C GLU A 7 1.80 9.71 -4.98
N HIS A 8 2.99 9.41 -5.51
CA HIS A 8 3.23 8.21 -6.31
C HIS A 8 2.90 6.90 -5.57
N TRP A 9 3.11 6.86 -4.25
CA TRP A 9 2.79 5.69 -3.43
C TRP A 9 1.29 5.34 -3.46
N VAL A 10 0.40 6.33 -3.63
CA VAL A 10 -1.05 6.12 -3.69
C VAL A 10 -1.44 5.43 -4.99
N GLU A 11 -0.80 5.80 -6.10
CA GLU A 11 -1.04 5.16 -7.40
C GLU A 11 -0.61 3.70 -7.38
N LEU A 12 0.59 3.43 -6.86
CA LEU A 12 1.10 2.06 -6.74
C LEU A 12 0.27 1.22 -5.77
N TYR A 13 -0.17 1.79 -4.66
CA TYR A 13 -1.07 1.14 -3.72
C TYR A 13 -2.40 0.75 -4.38
N LYS A 14 -3.03 1.67 -5.13
CA LYS A 14 -4.27 1.38 -5.87
C LYS A 14 -4.05 0.32 -6.95
N ALA A 15 -2.93 0.37 -7.66
CA ALA A 15 -2.59 -0.63 -8.66
C ALA A 15 -2.48 -2.03 -8.02
N ALA A 16 -1.87 -2.16 -6.84
CA ALA A 16 -1.80 -3.42 -6.11
C ALA A 16 -3.17 -3.93 -5.66
N LEU A 17 -4.08 -3.04 -5.23
CA LEU A 17 -5.44 -3.44 -4.83
C LEU A 17 -6.33 -3.89 -6.01
N LEU A 18 -6.07 -3.36 -7.21
CA LEU A 18 -6.85 -3.64 -8.41
C LEU A 18 -6.24 -4.75 -9.28
N GLU A 19 -5.07 -5.26 -8.91
CA GLU A 19 -4.42 -6.36 -9.64
C GLU A 19 -5.15 -7.68 -9.38
N LEU A 20 -5.50 -8.36 -10.47
CA LEU A 20 -6.28 -9.60 -10.46
C LEU A 20 -5.44 -10.81 -10.87
N ASP A 21 -4.32 -10.58 -11.54
CA ASP A 21 -3.38 -11.64 -11.91
C ASP A 21 -2.47 -11.97 -10.72
N ASP A 22 -2.60 -13.18 -10.18
CA ASP A 22 -1.82 -13.61 -9.01
C ASP A 22 -0.29 -13.60 -9.25
N ASN A 23 0.17 -13.77 -10.51
CA ASN A 23 1.61 -13.69 -10.83
C ASN A 23 2.11 -12.24 -10.82
N ASN A 24 1.28 -11.29 -11.28
CA ASN A 24 1.62 -9.88 -11.27
C ASN A 24 1.35 -9.22 -9.90
N LEU A 25 0.42 -9.79 -9.12
CA LEU A 25 0.03 -9.28 -7.81
C LEU A 25 1.22 -9.22 -6.84
N ALA A 26 2.06 -10.25 -6.82
CA ALA A 26 3.27 -10.25 -6.00
C ALA A 26 4.19 -9.06 -6.33
N SER A 27 4.44 -8.81 -7.63
CA SER A 27 5.26 -7.69 -8.08
C SER A 27 4.63 -6.32 -7.77
N CYS A 28 3.31 -6.20 -7.95
CA CYS A 28 2.56 -5.00 -7.59
C CYS A 28 2.63 -4.71 -6.08
N ILE A 29 2.48 -5.73 -5.23
CA ILE A 29 2.59 -5.60 -3.77
C ILE A 29 3.98 -5.15 -3.36
N GLU A 30 5.04 -5.72 -3.96
CA GLU A 30 6.42 -5.34 -3.66
C GLU A 30 6.67 -3.87 -4.03
N ARG A 31 6.27 -3.46 -5.24
CA ARG A 31 6.41 -2.06 -5.70
C ARG A 31 5.66 -1.08 -4.81
N ALA A 32 4.41 -1.40 -4.45
CA ALA A 32 3.60 -0.58 -3.57
C ALA A 32 4.20 -0.50 -2.16
N SER A 33 4.66 -1.63 -1.62
CA SER A 33 5.28 -1.69 -0.29
C SER A 33 6.55 -0.86 -0.21
N LEU A 34 7.39 -0.94 -1.25
CA LEU A 34 8.60 -0.15 -1.35
C LEU A 34 8.29 1.36 -1.38
N ALA A 35 7.31 1.78 -2.19
CA ALA A 35 6.92 3.18 -2.29
C ALA A 35 6.33 3.73 -0.98
N VAL A 36 5.51 2.93 -0.28
CA VAL A 36 4.98 3.28 1.04
C VAL A 36 6.10 3.44 2.07
N GLN A 37 7.07 2.53 2.10
CA GLN A 37 8.21 2.61 3.01
C GLN A 37 9.10 3.82 2.72
N GLN A 38 9.40 4.08 1.44
CA GLN A 38 10.18 5.25 1.03
C GLN A 38 9.50 6.53 1.51
N ARG A 39 8.19 6.67 1.27
CA ARG A 39 7.46 7.86 1.71
C ARG A 39 7.45 8.01 3.22
N LEU A 40 7.29 6.92 3.97
CA LEU A 40 7.34 6.96 5.42
C LEU A 40 8.70 7.48 5.92
N GLN A 41 9.80 7.04 5.31
CA GLN A 41 11.14 7.55 5.63
C GLN A 41 11.29 9.04 5.30
N GLU A 42 10.78 9.50 4.16
CA GLU A 42 10.78 10.92 3.80
C GLU A 42 10.02 11.77 4.81
N LEU A 43 8.87 11.28 5.32
CA LEU A 43 8.04 11.99 6.29
C LEU A 43 8.65 12.01 7.70
N ILE A 44 9.47 11.03 8.06
CA ILE A 44 10.24 11.05 9.31
C ILE A 44 11.30 12.16 9.25
N GLY A 45 11.95 12.35 8.08
CA GLY A 45 12.94 13.41 7.88
C GLY A 45 12.35 14.81 7.72
N LYS A 46 11.18 14.94 7.08
CA LYS A 46 10.45 16.20 6.94
C LYS A 46 9.56 16.43 8.17
N GLY A 47 10.13 16.98 9.24
CA GLY A 47 9.36 17.46 10.39
C GLY A 47 8.19 18.33 9.93
N GLY A 48 6.96 17.90 10.21
CA GLY A 48 5.75 18.54 9.69
C GLY A 48 4.46 17.84 10.11
N ASN A 49 3.34 18.54 9.93
CA ASN A 49 2.00 18.07 10.28
C ASN A 49 1.41 17.13 9.21
N ASN A 50 2.09 16.01 8.98
CA ASN A 50 1.72 14.99 8.00
C ASN A 50 1.00 13.80 8.65
N GLU A 51 0.28 14.03 9.75
CA GLU A 51 -0.33 12.96 10.55
C GLU A 51 -1.36 12.15 9.76
N GLU A 52 -2.17 12.81 8.95
CA GLU A 52 -3.15 12.14 8.07
C GLU A 52 -2.45 11.27 7.01
N GLU A 53 -1.35 11.75 6.43
CA GLU A 53 -0.57 10.97 5.46
C GLU A 53 0.12 9.78 6.14
N ARG A 54 0.67 9.97 7.34
CA ARG A 54 1.29 8.88 8.13
C ARG A 54 0.28 7.79 8.47
N GLN A 55 -0.94 8.16 8.85
CA GLN A 55 -2.00 7.19 9.10
C GLN A 55 -2.35 6.42 7.82
N ALA A 56 -2.53 7.12 6.70
CA ALA A 56 -2.85 6.47 5.42
C ALA A 56 -1.74 5.51 4.94
N LEU A 57 -0.47 5.85 5.17
CA LEU A 57 0.67 4.96 4.89
C LEU A 57 0.68 3.73 5.79
N ALA A 58 0.35 3.88 7.08
CA ALA A 58 0.25 2.75 8.01
C ALA A 58 -0.89 1.79 7.60
N ASP A 59 -2.06 2.33 7.23
CA ASP A 59 -3.19 1.56 6.74
C ASP A 59 -2.85 0.83 5.43
N ALA A 60 -2.17 1.51 4.49
CA ALA A 60 -1.71 0.91 3.24
C ALA A 60 -0.72 -0.23 3.46
N ALA A 61 0.26 -0.05 4.35
CA ALA A 61 1.23 -1.09 4.70
C ALA A 61 0.54 -2.34 5.31
N TRP A 62 -0.46 -2.13 6.17
CA TRP A 62 -1.24 -3.22 6.73
C TRP A 62 -2.05 -3.97 5.67
N ALA A 63 -2.73 -3.24 4.78
CA ALA A 63 -3.52 -3.82 3.70
C ALA A 63 -2.66 -4.62 2.71
N LEU A 64 -1.50 -4.09 2.31
CA LEU A 64 -0.55 -4.79 1.43
C LEU A 64 -0.02 -6.07 2.08
N ARG A 65 0.27 -6.04 3.38
CA ARG A 65 0.68 -7.24 4.13
C ARG A 65 -0.43 -8.28 4.20
N ALA A 66 -1.69 -7.86 4.32
CA ALA A 66 -2.83 -8.77 4.28
C ALA A 66 -2.99 -9.39 2.88
N LEU A 67 -2.83 -8.59 1.82
CA LEU A 67 -2.92 -9.02 0.43
C LEU A 67 -1.81 -10.01 0.03
N SER A 68 -0.63 -9.89 0.64
CA SER A 68 0.50 -10.81 0.45
C SER A 68 0.31 -12.17 1.11
N LYS A 69 -0.64 -12.32 2.05
CA LYS A 69 -0.87 -13.62 2.68
C LYS A 69 -1.67 -14.51 1.71
N PRO A 70 -1.26 -15.77 1.51
CA PRO A 70 -1.97 -16.72 0.65
C PRO A 70 -3.34 -17.16 1.21
N GLU A 71 -3.83 -16.52 2.29
CA GLU A 71 -5.17 -16.78 2.81
C GLU A 71 -6.21 -16.01 2.01
N ARG A 72 -6.29 -16.31 0.70
CA ARG A 72 -7.58 -16.34 0.02
C ARG A 72 -8.29 -17.53 0.66
N VAL A 73 -8.96 -17.30 1.80
CA VAL A 73 -9.76 -18.32 2.46
C VAL A 73 -10.54 -19.04 1.38
N SER A 74 -10.34 -20.35 1.37
CA SER A 74 -11.15 -21.34 0.69
C SER A 74 -12.65 -20.97 0.81
N ALA A 75 -13.13 -20.19 -0.15
CA ALA A 75 -14.53 -19.85 -0.35
C ALA A 75 -14.96 -20.25 -1.78
N ARG A 76 -14.35 -21.31 -2.31
CA ARG A 76 -15.01 -22.20 -3.26
C ARG A 76 -15.36 -23.49 -2.53
N LYS A 77 -16.30 -23.39 -1.59
CA LYS A 77 -17.10 -24.55 -1.22
C LYS A 77 -18.35 -24.54 -2.08
N THR A 78 -18.60 -25.72 -2.68
CA THR A 78 -19.78 -26.20 -3.43
C THR A 78 -19.99 -25.63 -4.83
#